data_AF-A0A945ALH2-F1
#
_entry.id   AF-A0A945ALH2-F1
#
_cell.length_a   1.000
_cell.length_b   1.000
_cell.length_c   1.000
_cell.angle_alpha   90.00
_cell.angle_beta   90.00
_cell.angle_gamma   90.00
#
_symmetry.space_group_name_H-M   'P 1'
#
loop_
_entity.id
_entity.type
_entity.pdbx_description
1 polymer ?
#
loop_
_entity_poly.entity_id
_entity_poly.type
_entity_poly.pdbx_seq_one_letter_code
_entity_poly.pdbx_strand_id
1 'polypeptide(L)' 'TGLIEIKNNLAVIDYEKYQDIDVDRTPIERCPTGAIVWLDSKLGSTHASKGKEGMKPHRDAALPIG' A
#
# COMPACT_ATOMS: atom_id res chain seq x y z
N THR A 1 5.28 7.66 16.06
CA THR A 1 4.19 7.74 15.05
C THR A 1 4.77 7.29 13.73
N GLY A 2 4.12 6.34 13.06
CA GLY A 2 4.62 5.76 11.81
C GLY A 2 4.11 6.50 10.57
N LEU A 3 4.72 6.24 9.41
CA LEU A 3 4.30 6.79 8.10
C LEU A 3 2.88 6.37 7.70
N ILE A 4 2.46 5.18 8.14
CA ILE A 4 1.21 4.53 7.74
C ILE A 4 0.42 4.19 8.99
N GLU A 5 -0.85 4.56 9.00
CA GLU A 5 -1.76 4.33 10.12
C GLU A 5 -3.09 3.74 9.61
N ILE A 6 -3.77 2.95 10.44
CA ILE A 6 -5.13 2.49 10.15
C ILE A 6 -6.12 3.52 10.69
N LYS A 7 -6.88 4.17 9.81
CA LYS A 7 -7.98 5.09 10.16
C LYS A 7 -9.26 4.60 9.50
N ASN A 8 -10.32 4.42 10.28
CA ASN A 8 -11.61 3.90 9.79
C ASN A 8 -11.46 2.61 8.97
N ASN A 9 -10.65 1.67 9.48
CA ASN A 9 -10.34 0.38 8.83
C ASN A 9 -9.61 0.50 7.47
N LEU A 10 -9.09 1.67 7.13
CA LEU A 10 -8.31 1.91 5.91
C LEU A 10 -6.87 2.30 6.25
N ALA A 11 -5.93 1.79 5.47
CA ALA A 11 -4.54 2.23 5.56
C ALA A 11 -4.41 3.64 4.96
N VAL A 12 -3.92 4.59 5.76
CA VAL A 12 -3.68 5.98 5.37
C VAL A 12 -2.20 6.27 5.49
N ILE A 13 -1.63 6.82 4.42
CA ILE A 13 -0.23 7.24 4.35
C ILE A 13 -0.18 8.74 4.64
N ASP A 14 0.66 9.13 5.58
CA ASP A 14 0.93 10.53 5.89
C ASP A 14 2.14 11.01 5.07
N TYR A 15 1.87 11.65 3.93
CA TYR A 15 2.92 12.11 3.03
C TYR A 15 3.74 13.29 3.57
N GLU A 16 3.24 14.03 4.56
CA GLU A 16 3.98 15.15 5.15
C GLU A 16 5.24 14.65 5.87
N LYS A 17 5.13 13.49 6.52
CA LYS A 17 6.24 12.85 7.21
C LYS A 17 7.25 12.22 6.27
N TYR A 18 6.96 12.07 4.98
CA TYR A 18 7.83 11.33 4.05
C TYR A 18 9.24 11.93 3.93
N GLN A 19 9.42 13.22 4.22
CA GLN A 19 10.74 13.88 4.21
C GLN A 19 11.55 13.63 5.49
N ASP A 20 10.90 13.22 6.58
CA ASP A 20 11.49 13.16 7.92
C ASP A 20 11.88 11.74 8.35
N ILE A 21 11.53 10.72 7.56
CA ILE A 21 11.72 9.31 7.88
C ILE A 21 12.31 8.55 6.71
N ASP A 22 13.22 7.65 7.02
CA ASP A 22 13.81 6.75 6.03
C ASP A 22 12.76 5.70 5.62
N VAL A 23 12.45 5.68 4.32
CA VAL A 23 11.30 4.96 3.80
C VAL A 23 11.76 3.61 3.27
N ASP A 24 11.53 2.55 4.04
CA ASP A 24 11.86 1.19 3.64
C ASP A 24 10.70 0.49 2.89
N ARG A 25 10.97 -0.72 2.38
CA ARG A 25 9.97 -1.56 1.69
C ARG A 25 9.11 -2.40 2.64
N THR A 26 9.36 -2.38 3.95
CA THR A 26 8.67 -3.23 4.93
C THR A 26 7.13 -3.12 4.85
N PRO A 27 6.53 -1.93 4.63
CA PRO A 27 5.07 -1.83 4.52
C PRO A 27 4.47 -2.56 3.33
N ILE A 28 5.11 -2.48 2.17
CA ILE A 28 4.60 -3.15 0.96
C ILE A 28 4.76 -4.67 1.07
N GLU A 29 5.80 -5.15 1.75
CA GLU A 29 6.04 -6.59 1.97
C GLU A 29 4.98 -7.25 2.86
N ARG A 30 4.36 -6.51 3.79
CA ARG A 30 3.37 -7.05 4.73
C ARG A 30 1.92 -6.86 4.30
N CYS A 31 1.66 -6.12 3.23
CA CYS A 31 0.29 -5.80 2.81
C CYS A 31 -0.36 -7.02 2.13
N PRO A 32 -1.36 -7.69 2.74
CA PRO A 32 -1.91 -8.95 2.22
C PRO A 32 -2.72 -8.76 0.93
N THR A 33 -3.26 -7.56 0.72
CA THR A 33 -4.05 -7.22 -0.48
C THR A 33 -3.19 -6.59 -1.59
N GLY A 34 -1.92 -6.27 -1.30
CA GLY A 34 -1.07 -5.50 -2.21
C GLY A 34 -1.57 -4.08 -2.50
N ALA A 35 -2.40 -3.51 -1.62
CA ALA A 35 -2.96 -2.16 -1.79
C ALA A 35 -1.94 -1.04 -1.51
N ILE A 36 -0.91 -1.32 -0.70
CA ILE A 36 0.20 -0.41 -0.46
C ILE A 36 1.31 -0.76 -1.46
N VAL A 37 1.73 0.22 -2.26
CA VAL A 37 2.68 0.02 -3.36
C VAL A 37 3.64 1.20 -3.49
N TRP A 38 4.91 0.94 -3.77
CA TRP A 38 5.91 1.99 -4.06
C TRP A 38 5.99 2.26 -5.55
N LEU A 39 6.08 3.53 -5.92
CA LEU A 39 6.36 3.92 -7.29
C LEU A 39 7.85 3.73 -7.54
N ASP A 40 8.19 2.74 -8.36
CA ASP A 40 9.57 2.36 -8.63
C ASP A 40 10.00 2.93 -9.97
N SER A 41 10.97 3.85 -9.94
CA SER A 41 11.52 4.47 -11.14
C SER A 41 12.20 3.46 -12.08
N LYS A 42 12.65 2.30 -11.58
CA LYS A 42 13.24 1.23 -12.40
C LYS A 42 12.21 0.42 -13.17
N LEU A 43 10.99 0.33 -12.65
CA LEU A 43 9.86 -0.32 -13.34
C LEU A 43 9.15 0.64 -14.30
N GLY A 44 9.54 1.92 -14.29
CA GLY A 44 8.90 3.01 -15.02
C GLY A 44 7.92 3.77 -14.13
N SER A 45 7.75 5.07 -14.36
CA SER A 45 6.91 5.97 -13.54
C SER A 45 5.43 5.55 -13.44
N THR A 46 4.98 4.63 -14.29
CA THR A 46 3.63 4.07 -14.33
C THR A 46 3.48 2.75 -13.59
N HIS A 47 4.57 2.11 -13.15
CA HIS A 47 4.55 0.79 -12.54
C HIS A 47 4.86 0.85 -11.05
N ALA A 48 3.92 0.33 -10.26
CA ALA A 48 4.07 0.24 -8.82
C ALA A 48 4.63 -1.13 -8.40
N SER A 49 5.61 -1.11 -7.50
CA SER A 49 6.17 -2.28 -6.85
C SER A 49 5.27 -2.69 -5.67
N LYS A 50 4.78 -3.92 -5.71
CA LYS A 50 4.05 -4.59 -4.63
C LYS A 50 4.98 -5.55 -3.89
N GLY A 51 4.71 -5.78 -2.62
CA GLY A 51 5.49 -6.74 -1.82
C GLY A 51 5.01 -8.18 -1.96
N LYS A 52 5.77 -9.08 -1.34
CA LYS A 52 5.64 -10.54 -1.44
C LYS A 52 4.28 -11.08 -1.03
N GLU A 53 3.71 -10.57 0.07
CA GLU A 53 2.44 -11.04 0.60
C GLU A 53 1.23 -10.47 -0.19
N GLY A 54 1.47 -9.59 -1.16
CA GLY A 54 0.42 -8.95 -1.95
C GLY A 54 -0.30 -9.92 -2.89
N MET A 55 -1.52 -10.31 -2.51
CA MET A 55 -2.36 -11.22 -3.29
C MET A 55 -3.59 -10.50 -3.86
N LYS A 56 -4.06 -10.95 -5.03
CA LYS A 56 -5.30 -10.42 -5.62
C LYS A 56 -6.47 -10.72 -4.66
N PRO A 57 -7.25 -9.72 -4.25
CA PRO A 57 -8.45 -9.98 -3.45
C PRO A 57 -9.39 -10.91 -4.22
N HIS A 58 -9.71 -12.07 -3.63
CA HIS A 58 -10.74 -12.95 -4.16
C HIS A 58 -12.11 -12.40 -3.77
N ARG A 59 -13.00 -12.24 -4.74
CA ARG A 59 -14.36 -11.76 -4.51
C ARG A 59 -15.32 -12.74 -5.17
N ASP A 60 -16.16 -13.38 -4.38
CA ASP A 60 -17.16 -14.33 -4.87
C ASP A 60 -18.42 -13.62 -5.41
N ALA A 61 -18.66 -12.39 -4.98
CA ALA A 61 -19.78 -11.57 -5.39
C ALA A 61 -19.39 -10.07 -5.50
N ALA A 62 -20.19 -9.32 -6.26
CA ALA A 62 -20.03 -7.86 -6.37
C ALA A 62 -20.31 -7.17 -5.02
N LEU A 63 -19.74 -5.97 -4.84
CA LEU A 63 -20.13 -5.11 -3.71
C LEU A 63 -21.62 -4.79 -3.81
N PRO A 64 -22.37 -4.87 -2.70
CA PRO A 64 -23.74 -4.39 -2.69
C PRO A 64 -23.73 -2.89 -3.04
N ILE A 65 -24.53 -2.53 -4.04
CA ILE A 65 -24.79 -1.14 -4.41
C ILE A 65 -25.85 -0.65 -3.42
N GLY A 66 -25.44 0.23 -2.52
CA GLY A 66 -26.34 0.94 -1.61
C GLY A 66 -27.02 2.12 -2.30
#